data_AF-A0A0A2KMQ7-F1
#
_entry.id   AF-A0A0A2KMQ7-F1
#
_cell.length_a   1.000
_cell.length_b   1.000
_cell.length_c   1.000
_cell.angle_alpha   90.00
_cell.angle_beta   90.00
_cell.angle_gamma   90.00
#
_symmetry.space_group_name_H-M   'P 1'
#
loop_
_entity.id
_entity.type
_entity.pdbx_description
1 polymer ?
#
loop_
_entity_poly.entity_id
_entity_poly.type
_entity_poly.pdbx_seq_one_letter_code
_entity_poly.pdbx_strand_id
1 'polypeptide(L)'
;MAEIKRPVGLLFDIGGVCVVSPFQAILDYEIAQNIPPGWVNFSISRTAPSGSWHKLERGDIKLDADFFAGFNADLRDPELWNQFHQKLQKKQGTSDSTIPPLPTVDAEWLFWEMMRVSRTPDRYMYPALRKLRESGQFLMGALSNTVIFPDGHVYNDASDVKKQFDFFISSAHTGLRKPDPKIYQVALQEMDTLAKKRGLVGSNPDDVVFFDDIGENLKGAKNAGMRTVKVTLGKTQDAVRELEKITGLQLLDEDKARL
;
A
#
# COMPACT_ATOMS: atom_id res chain seq x y z
N MET A 1 10.72 -23.14 22.75
CA MET A 1 10.26 -22.27 21.64
C MET A 1 10.10 -20.88 22.24
N ALA A 2 10.66 -19.83 21.64
CA ALA A 2 10.51 -18.48 22.18
C ALA A 2 9.02 -18.08 22.13
N GLU A 3 8.45 -17.61 23.24
CA GLU A 3 7.08 -17.09 23.26
C GLU A 3 6.98 -15.90 22.30
N ILE A 4 6.02 -15.95 21.38
CA ILE A 4 5.74 -14.83 20.47
C ILE A 4 5.09 -13.73 21.32
N LYS A 5 5.82 -12.63 21.55
CA LYS A 5 5.29 -11.43 22.22
C LYS A 5 4.04 -10.96 21.49
N ARG A 6 2.89 -11.03 22.15
CA ARG A 6 1.62 -10.55 21.59
C ARG A 6 1.68 -9.03 21.38
N PRO A 7 1.32 -8.50 20.20
CA PRO A 7 1.36 -7.06 19.95
C PRO A 7 0.30 -6.30 20.75
N VAL A 8 0.56 -5.01 20.96
CA VAL A 8 -0.44 -4.03 21.41
C VAL A 8 -1.19 -3.47 20.20
N GLY A 9 -0.46 -3.21 19.11
CA GLY A 9 -0.97 -2.52 17.92
C GLY A 9 -0.73 -3.30 16.64
N LEU A 10 -1.72 -3.25 15.75
CA LEU A 10 -1.64 -3.78 14.40
C LEU A 10 -1.80 -2.61 13.42
N LEU A 11 -0.80 -2.40 12.59
CA LEU A 11 -0.74 -1.32 11.61
C LEU A 11 -0.82 -1.91 10.20
N PHE A 12 -1.68 -1.38 9.34
CA PHE A 12 -1.90 -1.93 8.01
C PHE A 12 -1.71 -0.88 6.92
N ASP A 13 -1.06 -1.25 5.82
CA ASP A 13 -1.30 -0.57 4.55
C ASP A 13 -2.72 -0.88 4.06
N ILE A 14 -3.21 -0.10 3.10
CA ILE A 14 -4.54 -0.24 2.55
C ILE A 14 -4.49 -0.97 1.21
N GLY A 15 -3.89 -0.36 0.18
CA GLY A 15 -3.80 -0.95 -1.15
C GLY A 15 -2.95 -2.22 -1.14
N GLY A 16 -3.48 -3.33 -1.64
CA GLY A 16 -2.76 -4.61 -1.68
C GLY A 16 -2.76 -5.39 -0.37
N VAL A 17 -3.32 -4.82 0.71
CA VAL A 17 -3.46 -5.47 2.02
C VAL A 17 -4.93 -5.59 2.42
N CYS A 18 -5.61 -4.46 2.63
CA CYS A 18 -7.01 -4.42 3.05
C CYS A 18 -7.99 -4.34 1.87
N VAL A 19 -7.52 -3.83 0.73
CA VAL A 19 -8.24 -3.74 -0.54
C VAL A 19 -7.36 -4.27 -1.68
N VAL A 20 -7.96 -4.56 -2.82
CA VAL A 20 -7.21 -5.02 -4.00
C VAL A 20 -6.13 -4.00 -4.39
N SER A 21 -4.94 -4.51 -4.74
CA SER A 21 -3.80 -3.68 -5.08
C SER A 21 -4.03 -2.89 -6.38
N PRO A 22 -3.69 -1.58 -6.41
CA PRO A 22 -3.72 -0.81 -7.65
C PRO A 22 -2.71 -1.34 -8.69
N PHE A 23 -1.69 -2.11 -8.25
CA PHE A 23 -0.73 -2.73 -9.16
C PHE A 23 -1.36 -3.76 -10.10
N GLN A 24 -2.50 -4.36 -9.73
CA GLN A 24 -3.24 -5.24 -10.63
C GLN A 24 -3.84 -4.44 -11.81
N ALA A 25 -4.42 -3.26 -11.53
CA ALA A 25 -4.95 -2.39 -12.58
C ALA A 25 -3.85 -1.91 -13.53
N ILE A 26 -2.67 -1.59 -13.01
CA ILE A 26 -1.50 -1.25 -13.81
C ILE A 26 -1.11 -2.42 -14.73
N LEU A 27 -1.00 -3.63 -14.18
CA LEU A 27 -0.61 -4.81 -14.95
C LEU A 27 -1.62 -5.09 -16.08
N ASP A 28 -2.91 -5.05 -15.77
CA ASP A 28 -3.99 -5.31 -16.72
C ASP A 28 -3.97 -4.26 -17.84
N TYR A 29 -3.74 -2.99 -17.49
CA TYR A 29 -3.61 -1.90 -18.45
C TYR A 29 -2.39 -2.08 -19.37
N GLU A 30 -1.22 -2.38 -18.79
CA GLU A 30 0.00 -2.61 -19.56
C GLU A 30 -0.17 -3.74 -20.57
N ILE A 31 -0.77 -4.86 -20.16
CA ILE A 31 -1.08 -5.99 -21.05
C ILE A 31 -2.04 -5.55 -22.17
N ALA A 32 -3.13 -4.84 -21.83
CA ALA A 32 -4.13 -4.41 -22.79
C ALA A 32 -3.57 -3.42 -23.83
N GLN A 33 -2.60 -2.60 -23.44
CA GLN A 33 -1.93 -1.61 -24.31
C GLN A 33 -0.66 -2.15 -25.00
N ASN A 34 -0.35 -3.45 -24.85
CA ASN A 34 0.90 -4.06 -25.36
C ASN A 34 2.17 -3.38 -24.84
N ILE A 35 2.12 -2.86 -23.61
CA ILE A 35 3.26 -2.31 -22.89
C ILE A 35 3.93 -3.46 -22.12
N PRO A 36 5.26 -3.62 -22.17
CA PRO A 36 5.93 -4.64 -21.40
C PRO A 36 5.66 -4.45 -19.88
N PRO A 37 5.22 -5.50 -19.16
CA PRO A 37 4.80 -5.38 -17.78
C PRO A 37 5.86 -4.77 -16.85
N GLY A 38 5.42 -3.84 -16.00
CA GLY A 38 6.21 -3.15 -15.01
C GLY A 38 6.74 -1.78 -15.44
N TRP A 39 6.40 -1.28 -16.62
CA TRP A 39 6.80 0.04 -17.11
C TRP A 39 6.32 1.17 -16.19
N VAL A 40 5.03 1.21 -15.87
CA VAL A 40 4.41 2.28 -15.08
C VAL A 40 5.04 2.31 -13.69
N ASN A 41 5.13 1.15 -13.03
CA ASN A 41 5.77 1.03 -11.72
C ASN A 41 7.26 1.39 -11.76
N PHE A 42 7.96 1.04 -12.84
CA PHE A 42 9.35 1.44 -13.05
C PHE A 42 9.48 2.96 -13.15
N SER A 43 8.69 3.62 -13.99
CA SER A 43 8.71 5.08 -14.16
C SER A 43 8.37 5.80 -12.85
N ILE A 44 7.29 5.39 -12.15
CA ILE A 44 6.95 5.93 -10.82
C ILE A 44 8.16 5.81 -9.89
N SER A 45 8.77 4.62 -9.78
CA SER A 45 9.91 4.41 -8.88
C SER A 45 11.15 5.26 -9.22
N ARG A 46 11.39 5.55 -10.50
CA ARG A 46 12.58 6.29 -10.97
C ARG A 46 12.42 7.80 -10.92
N THR A 47 11.20 8.29 -10.95
CA THR A 47 10.90 9.71 -10.76
C THR A 47 10.85 10.10 -9.27
N ALA A 48 10.96 9.15 -8.35
CA ALA A 48 11.05 9.43 -6.93
C ALA A 48 12.29 10.31 -6.59
N PRO A 49 12.18 11.28 -5.66
CA PRO A 49 10.99 11.64 -4.89
C PRO A 49 10.13 12.77 -5.52
N SER A 50 10.53 13.30 -6.68
CA SER A 50 9.98 14.54 -7.27
C SER A 50 8.94 14.33 -8.37
N GLY A 51 8.67 13.09 -8.78
CA GLY A 51 7.66 12.75 -9.76
C GLY A 51 6.25 13.14 -9.32
N SER A 52 5.36 13.32 -10.28
CA SER A 52 3.98 13.81 -10.08
C SER A 52 3.21 12.91 -9.13
N TRP A 53 3.36 11.58 -9.24
CA TRP A 53 2.78 10.61 -8.32
C TRP A 53 3.21 10.84 -6.85
N HIS A 54 4.51 11.09 -6.63
CA HIS A 54 5.06 11.29 -5.30
C HIS A 54 4.62 12.60 -4.68
N LYS A 55 4.54 13.67 -5.49
CA LYS A 55 3.99 14.96 -5.09
C LYS A 55 2.52 14.84 -4.71
N LEU A 56 1.72 14.13 -5.52
CA LEU A 56 0.31 13.90 -5.24
C LEU A 56 0.12 13.12 -3.93
N GLU A 57 0.86 12.03 -3.74
CA GLU A 57 0.76 11.23 -2.51
C GLU A 57 1.27 11.97 -1.26
N ARG A 58 2.06 13.05 -1.40
CA ARG A 58 2.40 13.94 -0.28
C ARG A 58 1.41 15.09 -0.11
N GLY A 59 0.47 15.28 -1.02
CA GLY A 59 -0.42 16.44 -1.02
C GLY A 59 0.29 17.74 -1.42
N ASP A 60 1.47 17.66 -2.04
CA ASP A 60 2.21 18.82 -2.56
C ASP A 60 1.46 19.49 -3.73
N ILE A 61 0.64 18.71 -4.45
CA ILE A 61 -0.18 19.12 -5.59
C ILE A 61 -1.59 18.52 -5.47
N LYS A 62 -2.55 19.09 -6.19
CA LYS A 62 -3.94 18.64 -6.22
C LYS A 62 -4.16 17.52 -7.24
N LEU A 63 -5.22 16.73 -7.04
CA LEU A 63 -5.71 15.77 -8.03
C LEU A 63 -6.56 16.51 -9.08
N ASP A 64 -5.91 17.05 -10.10
CA ASP A 64 -6.55 17.81 -11.18
C ASP A 64 -5.85 17.59 -12.54
N ALA A 65 -6.21 18.39 -13.54
CA ALA A 65 -5.66 18.31 -14.89
C ALA A 65 -4.14 18.51 -14.94
N ASP A 66 -3.57 19.33 -14.04
CA ASP A 66 -2.13 19.58 -14.00
C ASP A 66 -1.39 18.35 -13.47
N PHE A 67 -1.96 17.65 -12.49
CA PHE A 67 -1.44 16.34 -12.07
C PHE A 67 -1.45 15.34 -13.23
N PHE A 68 -2.55 15.21 -13.96
CA PHE A 68 -2.63 14.24 -15.07
C PHE A 68 -1.66 14.59 -16.20
N ALA A 69 -1.47 15.87 -16.51
CA ALA A 69 -0.46 16.32 -17.46
C ALA A 69 0.96 15.96 -17.01
N GLY A 70 1.28 16.22 -15.73
CA GLY A 70 2.57 15.87 -15.14
C GLY A 70 2.83 14.37 -15.11
N PHE A 71 1.83 13.57 -14.70
CA PHE A 71 1.97 12.12 -14.63
C PHE A 71 2.11 11.49 -16.02
N ASN A 72 1.40 12.01 -17.03
CA ASN A 72 1.64 11.64 -18.42
C ASN A 72 3.07 11.97 -18.87
N ALA A 73 3.61 13.12 -18.48
CA ALA A 73 4.99 13.49 -18.83
C ALA A 73 6.01 12.53 -18.18
N ASP A 74 5.81 12.17 -16.90
CA ASP A 74 6.67 11.20 -16.19
C ASP A 74 6.66 9.81 -16.88
N LEU A 75 5.52 9.39 -17.42
CA LEU A 75 5.37 8.13 -18.16
C LEU A 75 5.86 8.18 -19.61
N ARG A 76 6.29 9.35 -20.10
CA ARG A 76 6.76 9.57 -21.48
C ARG A 76 8.23 9.97 -21.57
N ASP A 77 9.01 9.71 -20.52
CA ASP A 77 10.45 9.94 -20.51
C ASP A 77 11.20 8.90 -21.37
N PRO A 78 11.84 9.30 -22.49
CA PRO A 78 12.57 8.38 -23.37
C PRO A 78 13.79 7.73 -22.70
N GLU A 79 14.44 8.44 -21.78
CA GLU A 79 15.62 7.94 -21.07
C GLU A 79 15.22 6.83 -20.10
N LEU A 80 14.12 7.03 -19.35
CA LEU A 80 13.58 5.97 -18.50
C LEU A 80 13.13 4.75 -19.30
N TRP A 81 12.55 4.96 -20.49
CA TRP A 81 12.13 3.87 -21.37
C TRP A 81 13.32 3.02 -21.82
N ASN A 82 14.41 3.66 -22.23
CA ASN A 82 15.65 2.98 -22.58
C ASN A 82 16.21 2.18 -21.39
N GLN A 83 16.27 2.78 -20.20
CA GLN A 83 16.75 2.09 -18.99
C GLN A 83 15.87 0.89 -18.60
N PHE A 84 14.55 1.01 -18.76
CA PHE A 84 13.61 -0.08 -18.50
C PHE A 84 13.90 -1.27 -19.43
N HIS A 85 14.06 -1.01 -20.73
CA HIS A 85 14.39 -2.05 -21.71
C HIS A 85 15.77 -2.66 -21.48
N GLN A 86 16.80 -1.88 -21.15
CA GLN A 86 18.12 -2.41 -20.78
C GLN A 86 18.02 -3.37 -19.57
N LYS A 87 17.18 -3.02 -18.58
CA LYS A 87 16.93 -3.88 -17.42
C LYS A 87 16.20 -5.18 -17.82
N LEU A 88 15.22 -5.10 -18.72
CA LEU A 88 14.51 -6.28 -19.23
C LEU A 88 15.45 -7.21 -20.02
N GLN A 89 16.24 -6.65 -20.93
CA GLN A 89 17.24 -7.36 -21.72
C GLN A 89 18.26 -8.08 -20.83
N LYS A 90 18.80 -7.38 -19.82
CA LYS A 90 19.71 -7.98 -18.84
C LYS A 90 19.06 -9.13 -18.05
N LYS A 91 17.78 -9.01 -17.72
CA LYS A 91 17.03 -10.07 -17.02
C LYS A 91 16.76 -11.29 -17.91
N GLN A 92 16.57 -11.06 -19.21
CA GLN A 92 16.29 -12.12 -20.20
C GLN A 92 17.57 -12.74 -20.79
N GLY A 93 18.74 -12.15 -20.54
CA GLY A 93 20.01 -12.60 -21.11
C GLY A 93 20.14 -12.31 -22.60
N THR A 94 19.35 -11.40 -23.14
CA THR A 94 19.32 -11.04 -24.56
C THR A 94 20.08 -9.73 -24.78
N SER A 95 21.02 -9.70 -25.72
CA SER A 95 21.76 -8.48 -26.09
C SER A 95 21.17 -7.74 -27.28
N ASP A 96 20.25 -8.37 -28.01
CA ASP A 96 19.80 -7.92 -29.32
C ASP A 96 18.28 -7.78 -29.34
N SER A 97 17.79 -6.58 -29.07
CA SER A 97 16.43 -6.18 -29.44
C SER A 97 16.37 -4.68 -29.66
N THR A 98 15.79 -4.31 -30.78
CA THR A 98 15.34 -2.95 -31.05
C THR A 98 14.38 -2.53 -29.93
N ILE A 99 14.65 -1.38 -29.31
CA ILE A 99 13.74 -0.81 -28.31
C ILE A 99 12.48 -0.36 -29.05
N PRO A 100 11.27 -0.85 -28.68
CA PRO A 100 10.05 -0.41 -29.32
C PRO A 100 9.80 1.09 -29.06
N PRO A 101 8.96 1.75 -29.89
CA PRO A 101 8.57 3.13 -29.63
C PRO A 101 7.98 3.30 -28.24
N LEU A 102 8.22 4.46 -27.62
CA LEU A 102 7.67 4.80 -26.32
C LEU A 102 6.13 4.76 -26.36
N PRO A 103 5.47 4.05 -25.44
CA PRO A 103 4.02 3.90 -25.47
C PRO A 103 3.30 5.21 -25.13
N THR A 104 2.10 5.36 -25.69
CA THR A 104 1.17 6.38 -25.18
C THR A 104 0.39 5.76 -24.04
N VAL A 105 0.45 6.40 -22.87
CA VAL A 105 -0.35 6.01 -21.70
C VAL A 105 -1.43 7.07 -21.50
N ASP A 106 -2.65 6.63 -21.21
CA ASP A 106 -3.73 7.46 -20.69
C ASP A 106 -3.64 7.44 -19.16
N ALA A 107 -2.84 8.36 -18.61
CA ALA A 107 -2.59 8.39 -17.17
C ALA A 107 -3.83 8.72 -16.34
N GLU A 108 -4.81 9.44 -16.89
CA GLU A 108 -6.05 9.78 -16.20
C GLU A 108 -6.95 8.54 -16.09
N TRP A 109 -7.19 7.85 -17.22
CA TRP A 109 -7.96 6.60 -17.19
C TRP A 109 -7.30 5.59 -16.25
N LEU A 110 -5.98 5.41 -16.37
CA LEU A 110 -5.22 4.47 -15.55
C LEU A 110 -5.33 4.81 -14.05
N PHE A 111 -5.23 6.10 -13.70
CA PHE A 111 -5.39 6.56 -12.34
C PHE A 111 -6.77 6.19 -11.78
N TRP A 112 -7.84 6.52 -12.49
CA TRP A 112 -9.19 6.25 -12.02
C TRP A 112 -9.49 4.74 -11.93
N GLU A 113 -8.92 3.95 -12.83
CA GLU A 113 -9.03 2.50 -12.77
C GLU A 113 -8.30 1.91 -11.55
N MET A 114 -7.09 2.41 -11.24
CA MET A 114 -6.39 2.06 -10.00
C MET A 114 -7.25 2.39 -8.76
N MET A 115 -7.82 3.60 -8.71
CA MET A 115 -8.67 4.02 -7.59
C MET A 115 -9.92 3.15 -7.47
N ARG A 116 -10.56 2.80 -8.60
CA ARG A 116 -11.74 1.94 -8.63
C ARG A 116 -11.43 0.54 -8.08
N VAL A 117 -10.33 -0.07 -8.53
CA VAL A 117 -9.90 -1.40 -8.08
C VAL A 117 -9.58 -1.39 -6.58
N SER A 118 -8.87 -0.37 -6.10
CA SER A 118 -8.51 -0.20 -4.69
C SER A 118 -9.66 0.23 -3.77
N ARG A 119 -10.91 0.09 -4.21
CA ARG A 119 -12.10 0.14 -3.34
C ARG A 119 -12.69 -1.22 -3.04
N THR A 120 -12.24 -2.27 -3.72
CA THR A 120 -12.72 -3.63 -3.52
C THR A 120 -12.04 -4.21 -2.27
N PRO A 121 -12.78 -4.54 -1.18
CA PRO A 121 -12.19 -5.14 0.00
C PRO A 121 -11.52 -6.47 -0.32
N ASP A 122 -10.36 -6.73 0.28
CA ASP A 122 -9.70 -8.03 0.12
C ASP A 122 -10.55 -9.13 0.76
N ARG A 123 -10.67 -10.26 0.06
CA ARG A 123 -11.60 -11.33 0.43
C ARG A 123 -11.27 -12.01 1.77
N TYR A 124 -10.02 -11.94 2.22
CA TYR A 124 -9.56 -12.60 3.45
C TYR A 124 -9.23 -11.58 4.54
N MET A 125 -8.52 -10.51 4.20
CA MET A 125 -8.08 -9.51 5.16
C MET A 125 -9.26 -8.71 5.70
N TYR A 126 -10.23 -8.31 4.87
CA TYR A 126 -11.34 -7.49 5.35
C TYR A 126 -12.22 -8.20 6.41
N PRO A 127 -12.64 -9.47 6.23
CA PRO A 127 -13.29 -10.23 7.31
C PRO A 127 -12.44 -10.34 8.57
N ALA A 128 -11.12 -10.55 8.43
CA ALA A 128 -10.20 -10.62 9.56
C ALA A 128 -10.12 -9.30 10.35
N LEU A 129 -10.09 -8.15 9.65
CA LEU A 129 -10.13 -6.82 10.27
C LEU A 129 -11.38 -6.62 11.13
N ARG A 130 -12.54 -7.08 10.67
CA ARG A 130 -13.79 -6.98 11.45
C ARG A 130 -13.70 -7.81 12.73
N LYS A 131 -13.26 -9.07 12.64
CA LYS A 131 -13.07 -9.95 13.81
C LYS A 131 -12.05 -9.36 14.81
N LEU A 132 -10.96 -8.78 14.31
CA LEU A 132 -9.97 -8.10 15.15
C LEU A 132 -10.56 -6.91 15.89
N ARG A 133 -11.33 -6.07 15.19
CA ARG A 133 -12.01 -4.93 15.80
C ARG A 133 -13.04 -5.37 16.83
N GLU A 134 -13.89 -6.33 16.49
CA GLU A 134 -14.91 -6.90 17.39
C GLU A 134 -14.29 -7.48 18.66
N SER A 135 -13.09 -8.05 18.56
CA SER A 135 -12.37 -8.56 19.74
C SER A 135 -12.02 -7.49 20.76
N GLY A 136 -11.80 -6.23 20.32
CA GLY A 136 -11.34 -5.13 21.15
C GLY A 136 -9.94 -5.30 21.75
N GLN A 137 -9.19 -6.35 21.37
CA GLN A 137 -7.93 -6.73 22.03
C GLN A 137 -6.69 -5.95 21.51
N PHE A 138 -6.82 -5.30 20.36
CA PHE A 138 -5.71 -4.61 19.69
C PHE A 138 -6.09 -3.18 19.35
N LEU A 139 -5.08 -2.32 19.26
CA LEU A 139 -5.20 -1.05 18.57
C LEU A 139 -5.04 -1.28 17.07
N MET A 140 -5.97 -0.77 16.29
CA MET A 140 -6.03 -0.96 14.85
C MET A 140 -5.67 0.35 14.15
N GLY A 141 -4.52 0.40 13.49
CA GLY A 141 -4.07 1.57 12.74
C GLY A 141 -3.99 1.30 11.24
N ALA A 142 -4.17 2.34 10.44
CA ALA A 142 -3.87 2.32 9.01
C ALA A 142 -2.78 3.35 8.66
N LEU A 143 -1.84 2.98 7.78
CA LEU A 143 -0.75 3.83 7.29
C LEU A 143 -0.62 3.67 5.77
N SER A 144 -1.14 4.65 5.02
CA SER A 144 -1.28 4.52 3.57
C SER A 144 -0.64 5.69 2.82
N ASN A 145 0.12 5.33 1.78
CA ASN A 145 0.44 6.28 0.70
C ASN A 145 -0.84 6.44 -0.14
N THR A 146 -1.47 7.60 -0.08
CA THR A 146 -2.78 7.86 -0.69
C THR A 146 -2.91 9.32 -1.09
N VAL A 147 -4.03 9.70 -1.69
CA VAL A 147 -4.27 11.00 -2.32
C VAL A 147 -5.43 11.73 -1.65
N ILE A 148 -5.54 13.03 -1.88
CA ILE A 148 -6.72 13.82 -1.55
C ILE A 148 -7.57 13.93 -2.82
N PHE A 149 -8.82 13.44 -2.77
CA PHE A 149 -9.75 13.58 -3.88
C PHE A 149 -10.36 15.00 -3.89
N PRO A 150 -10.77 15.51 -5.07
CA PRO A 150 -11.49 16.79 -5.16
C PRO A 150 -12.71 16.84 -4.26
N ASP A 151 -13.06 18.04 -3.79
CA ASP A 151 -14.24 18.26 -2.95
C ASP A 151 -15.50 17.72 -3.63
N GLY A 152 -16.35 17.03 -2.84
CA GLY A 152 -17.59 16.43 -3.34
C GLY A 152 -17.42 15.16 -4.19
N HIS A 153 -16.18 14.70 -4.42
CA HIS A 153 -15.96 13.44 -5.12
C HIS A 153 -16.47 12.24 -4.29
N VAL A 154 -17.12 11.27 -4.96
CA VAL A 154 -17.71 10.06 -4.33
C VAL A 154 -16.72 9.21 -3.55
N TYR A 155 -15.42 9.37 -3.80
CA TYR A 155 -14.37 8.64 -3.07
C TYR A 155 -13.95 9.29 -1.74
N ASN A 156 -14.45 10.48 -1.41
CA ASN A 156 -14.26 11.09 -0.09
C ASN A 156 -15.07 10.38 1.00
N ASP A 157 -16.15 9.69 0.64
CA ASP A 157 -16.97 8.96 1.60
C ASP A 157 -16.17 7.84 2.28
N ALA A 158 -16.32 7.73 3.59
CA ALA A 158 -15.60 6.75 4.40
C ALA A 158 -15.95 5.31 3.99
N SER A 159 -14.96 4.59 3.47
CA SER A 159 -15.12 3.17 3.12
C SER A 159 -15.34 2.31 4.37
N ASP A 160 -16.02 1.17 4.20
CA ASP A 160 -16.24 0.23 5.31
C ASP A 160 -14.94 -0.37 5.86
N VAL A 161 -13.89 -0.43 5.03
CA VAL A 161 -12.54 -0.79 5.45
C VAL A 161 -11.97 0.27 6.40
N LYS A 162 -12.06 1.57 6.05
CA LYS A 162 -11.53 2.66 6.90
C LYS A 162 -12.20 2.69 8.27
N LYS A 163 -13.47 2.33 8.35
CA LYS A 163 -14.19 2.25 9.62
C LYS A 163 -13.54 1.28 10.61
N GLN A 164 -12.76 0.29 10.17
CA GLN A 164 -12.22 -0.76 11.05
C GLN A 164 -11.04 -0.31 11.93
N PHE A 165 -10.50 0.89 11.70
CA PHE A 165 -9.31 1.38 12.37
C PHE A 165 -9.65 2.44 13.43
N ASP A 166 -8.91 2.42 14.53
CA ASP A 166 -8.90 3.46 15.56
C ASP A 166 -8.33 4.78 15.03
N PHE A 167 -7.36 4.70 14.12
CA PHE A 167 -6.76 5.86 13.46
C PHE A 167 -6.30 5.53 12.03
N PHE A 168 -6.18 6.58 11.21
CA PHE A 168 -5.77 6.48 9.81
C PHE A 168 -4.78 7.58 9.47
N ILE A 169 -3.56 7.21 9.10
CA ILE A 169 -2.51 8.13 8.63
C ILE A 169 -2.49 8.11 7.11
N SER A 170 -2.86 9.26 6.53
CA SER A 170 -2.80 9.53 5.10
C SER A 170 -1.54 10.31 4.78
N SER A 171 -0.75 9.81 3.83
CA SER A 171 0.45 10.53 3.37
C SER A 171 0.12 11.93 2.82
N ALA A 172 -0.97 12.06 2.04
CA ALA A 172 -1.33 13.34 1.45
C ALA A 172 -1.82 14.38 2.45
N HIS A 173 -2.36 13.96 3.60
CA HIS A 173 -2.76 14.89 4.67
C HIS A 173 -1.59 15.26 5.59
N THR A 174 -0.58 14.39 5.69
CA THR A 174 0.57 14.62 6.58
C THR A 174 1.77 15.24 5.88
N GLY A 175 1.85 15.18 4.54
CA GLY A 175 3.05 15.55 3.79
C GLY A 175 4.17 14.49 3.85
N LEU A 176 3.95 13.39 4.57
CA LEU A 176 4.96 12.36 4.82
C LEU A 176 4.57 11.09 4.05
N ARG A 177 5.52 10.51 3.32
CA ARG A 177 5.27 9.34 2.48
C ARG A 177 6.17 8.19 2.89
N LYS A 178 5.64 6.96 2.96
CA LYS A 178 6.50 5.77 3.09
C LYS A 178 7.48 5.71 1.90
N PRO A 179 8.78 5.41 2.11
CA PRO A 179 9.41 4.93 3.34
C PRO A 179 10.15 6.01 4.17
N ASP A 180 9.75 7.29 4.15
CA ASP A 180 10.35 8.34 4.99
C ASP A 180 10.28 7.94 6.49
N PRO A 181 11.41 7.92 7.24
CA PRO A 181 11.43 7.58 8.65
C PRO A 181 10.41 8.34 9.51
N LYS A 182 10.11 9.59 9.18
CA LYS A 182 9.18 10.43 9.94
C LYS A 182 7.76 9.90 9.95
N ILE A 183 7.30 9.26 8.85
CA ILE A 183 5.93 8.75 8.80
C ILE A 183 5.71 7.59 9.80
N TYR A 184 6.74 6.77 10.01
CA TYR A 184 6.71 5.68 10.99
C TYR A 184 6.78 6.21 12.41
N GLN A 185 7.53 7.30 12.65
CA GLN A 185 7.56 7.97 13.95
C GLN A 185 6.17 8.51 14.33
N VAL A 186 5.47 9.15 13.38
CA VAL A 186 4.08 9.62 13.59
C VAL A 186 3.15 8.44 13.91
N ALA A 187 3.26 7.33 13.17
CA ALA A 187 2.45 6.14 13.42
C ALA A 187 2.67 5.53 14.82
N LEU A 188 3.93 5.47 15.27
CA LEU A 188 4.27 4.98 16.61
C LEU A 188 3.79 5.91 17.71
N GLN A 189 3.88 7.23 17.50
CA GLN A 189 3.38 8.23 18.45
C GLN A 189 1.86 8.16 18.61
N GLU A 190 1.12 8.00 17.51
CA GLU A 190 -0.34 7.85 17.55
C GLU A 190 -0.74 6.55 18.26
N MET A 191 -0.06 5.44 17.96
CA MET A 191 -0.26 4.17 18.64
C MET A 191 -0.04 4.28 20.16
N ASP A 192 1.08 4.87 20.57
CA ASP A 192 1.43 5.06 21.99
C ASP A 192 0.42 5.97 22.70
N THR A 193 -0.02 7.04 22.03
CA THR A 193 -1.04 7.96 22.55
C THR A 193 -2.37 7.24 22.79
N LEU A 194 -2.81 6.42 21.83
CA LEU A 194 -4.06 5.65 21.97
C LEU A 194 -3.93 4.52 23.00
N ALA A 195 -2.77 3.88 23.11
CA ALA A 195 -2.51 2.86 24.13
C ALA A 195 -2.66 3.45 25.54
N LYS A 196 -2.06 4.63 25.78
CA LYS A 196 -2.19 5.36 27.05
C LYS A 196 -3.64 5.76 27.33
N LYS A 197 -4.38 6.23 26.31
CA LYS A 197 -5.81 6.56 26.45
C LYS A 197 -6.68 5.34 26.80
N ARG A 198 -6.29 4.13 26.37
CA ARG A 198 -6.95 2.87 26.76
C ARG A 198 -6.50 2.34 28.14
N GLY A 199 -5.66 3.07 28.87
CA GLY A 199 -5.18 2.68 30.20
C GLY A 199 -3.98 1.72 30.18
N LEU A 200 -3.33 1.55 29.04
CA LEU A 200 -2.07 0.81 28.94
C LEU A 200 -0.89 1.72 29.31
N VAL A 201 0.26 1.13 29.65
CA VAL A 201 1.50 1.87 30.01
C VAL A 201 2.04 2.69 28.82
N GLY A 202 1.70 2.28 27.59
CA GLY A 202 2.18 2.83 26.33
C GLY A 202 2.42 1.70 25.32
N SER A 203 2.97 2.02 24.16
CA SER A 203 3.43 1.02 23.19
C SER A 203 4.85 1.33 22.73
N ASN A 204 5.74 0.35 22.79
CA ASN A 204 7.06 0.43 22.18
C ASN A 204 6.99 0.07 20.68
N PRO A 205 8.00 0.41 19.87
CA PRO A 205 8.00 0.04 18.46
C PRO A 205 7.83 -1.47 18.20
N ASP A 206 8.44 -2.33 19.03
CA ASP A 206 8.34 -3.78 18.90
C ASP A 206 6.96 -4.35 19.32
N ASP A 207 6.11 -3.53 19.97
CA ASP A 207 4.71 -3.85 20.27
C ASP A 207 3.78 -3.67 19.06
N VAL A 208 4.29 -3.08 17.97
CA VAL A 208 3.54 -2.83 16.73
C VAL A 208 3.98 -3.80 15.64
N VAL A 209 3.00 -4.42 14.96
CA VAL A 209 3.23 -5.22 13.76
C VAL A 209 2.65 -4.48 12.55
N PHE A 210 3.50 -4.19 11.57
CA PHE A 210 3.12 -3.53 10.33
C PHE A 210 2.95 -4.52 9.16
N PHE A 211 1.81 -4.45 8.48
CA PHE A 211 1.45 -5.27 7.32
C PHE A 211 1.45 -4.40 6.07
N ASP A 212 2.29 -4.72 5.09
CA ASP A 212 2.43 -3.97 3.84
C ASP A 212 2.85 -4.95 2.72
N ASP A 213 2.46 -4.69 1.48
CA ASP A 213 2.82 -5.50 0.32
C ASP A 213 4.17 -5.06 -0.29
N ILE A 214 4.61 -3.84 0.00
CA ILE A 214 5.81 -3.23 -0.56
C ILE A 214 7.00 -3.42 0.39
N GLY A 215 8.03 -4.11 -0.10
CA GLY A 215 9.22 -4.45 0.69
C GLY A 215 10.01 -3.25 1.22
N GLU A 216 10.10 -2.15 0.47
CA GLU A 216 10.82 -0.94 0.91
C GLU A 216 10.09 -0.24 2.07
N ASN A 217 8.76 -0.27 2.08
CA ASN A 217 7.96 0.25 3.20
C ASN A 217 8.23 -0.58 4.47
N LEU A 218 8.20 -1.91 4.35
CA LEU A 218 8.52 -2.80 5.48
C LEU A 218 9.95 -2.60 5.99
N LYS A 219 10.91 -2.35 5.10
CA LYS A 219 12.29 -2.03 5.50
C LYS A 219 12.34 -0.74 6.32
N GLY A 220 11.60 0.30 5.91
CA GLY A 220 11.44 1.53 6.68
C GLY A 220 10.83 1.29 8.07
N ALA A 221 9.75 0.52 8.14
CA ALA A 221 9.10 0.16 9.40
C ALA A 221 10.02 -0.64 10.34
N LYS A 222 10.77 -1.60 9.80
CA LYS A 222 11.75 -2.38 10.56
C LYS A 222 12.87 -1.50 11.12
N ASN A 223 13.35 -0.52 10.33
CA ASN A 223 14.34 0.45 10.80
C ASN A 223 13.77 1.36 11.91
N ALA A 224 12.47 1.59 11.94
CA ALA A 224 11.78 2.29 13.02
C ALA A 224 11.51 1.40 14.26
N GLY A 225 11.91 0.13 14.23
CA GLY A 225 11.78 -0.82 15.35
C GLY A 225 10.50 -1.65 15.34
N MET A 226 9.65 -1.52 14.31
CA MET A 226 8.41 -2.31 14.21
C MET A 226 8.71 -3.76 13.84
N ARG A 227 7.83 -4.66 14.27
CA ARG A 227 7.70 -5.98 13.63
C ARG A 227 6.98 -5.82 12.29
N THR A 228 7.26 -6.70 11.34
CA THR A 228 6.76 -6.55 9.97
C THR A 228 6.29 -7.87 9.40
N VAL A 229 5.16 -7.87 8.70
CA VAL A 229 4.66 -8.99 7.92
C VAL A 229 4.47 -8.53 6.48
N LYS A 230 5.12 -9.23 5.55
CA LYS A 230 4.96 -8.96 4.12
C LYS A 230 3.69 -9.62 3.60
N VAL A 231 2.78 -8.82 3.06
CA VAL A 231 1.60 -9.31 2.37
C VAL A 231 1.97 -9.60 0.93
N THR A 232 1.94 -10.87 0.53
CA THR A 232 2.23 -11.22 -0.87
C THR A 232 0.95 -11.09 -1.69
N LEU A 233 0.99 -10.31 -2.77
CA LEU A 233 -0.15 -10.14 -3.67
C LEU A 233 -0.67 -11.49 -4.18
N GLY A 234 -1.99 -11.66 -4.17
CA GLY A 234 -2.65 -12.93 -4.49
C GLY A 234 -2.58 -14.00 -3.39
N LYS A 235 -1.87 -13.75 -2.28
CA LYS A 235 -1.72 -14.66 -1.14
C LYS A 235 -2.09 -14.00 0.20
N THR A 236 -3.10 -13.13 0.18
CA THR A 236 -3.58 -12.44 1.39
C THR A 236 -4.06 -13.40 2.48
N GLN A 237 -4.53 -14.60 2.12
CA GLN A 237 -4.85 -15.67 3.08
C GLN A 237 -3.65 -16.04 3.96
N ASP A 238 -2.44 -16.13 3.40
CA ASP A 238 -1.23 -16.50 4.14
C ASP A 238 -0.88 -15.41 5.17
N ALA A 239 -1.07 -14.14 4.81
CA ALA A 239 -0.90 -13.03 5.74
C ALA A 239 -1.93 -13.07 6.88
N VAL A 240 -3.19 -13.48 6.60
CA VAL A 240 -4.18 -13.69 7.66
C VAL A 240 -3.80 -14.86 8.56
N ARG A 241 -3.28 -15.97 8.03
CA ARG A 241 -2.77 -17.08 8.87
C ARG A 241 -1.63 -16.63 9.78
N GLU A 242 -0.76 -15.76 9.30
CA GLU A 242 0.29 -15.17 10.14
C GLU A 242 -0.29 -14.25 11.21
N LEU A 243 -1.32 -13.48 10.87
CA LEU A 243 -2.08 -12.65 11.80
C LEU A 243 -2.76 -13.50 12.89
N GLU A 244 -3.32 -14.67 12.56
CA GLU A 244 -3.87 -15.63 13.55
C GLU A 244 -2.81 -16.09 14.55
N LYS A 245 -1.60 -16.47 14.08
CA LYS A 245 -0.50 -16.87 14.97
C LYS A 245 -0.04 -15.74 15.87
N ILE A 246 0.08 -14.52 15.34
CA ILE A 246 0.53 -13.33 16.07
C ILE A 246 -0.48 -12.92 17.14
N THR A 247 -1.77 -13.00 16.81
CA THR A 247 -2.85 -12.50 17.67
C THR A 247 -3.43 -13.55 18.61
N GLY A 248 -3.29 -14.83 18.27
CA GLY A 248 -3.94 -15.96 18.93
C GLY A 248 -5.44 -16.07 18.64
N LEU A 249 -5.96 -15.34 17.64
CA LEU A 249 -7.37 -15.35 17.27
C LEU A 249 -7.60 -16.20 16.02
N GLN A 250 -8.79 -16.80 15.93
CA GLN A 250 -9.28 -17.41 14.70
C GLN A 250 -9.90 -16.33 13.81
N LEU A 251 -9.27 -16.06 12.66
CA LEU A 251 -9.62 -14.96 11.76
C LEU A 251 -10.14 -15.46 10.42
N LEU A 252 -9.59 -16.57 9.91
CA LEU A 252 -10.18 -17.27 8.78
C LEU A 252 -11.41 -18.04 9.25
N ASP A 253 -12.43 -18.07 8.41
CA ASP A 253 -13.50 -19.06 8.59
C ASP A 253 -12.89 -20.43 8.26
N GLU A 254 -13.17 -21.44 9.07
CA GLU A 254 -12.89 -22.82 8.67
C GLU A 254 -13.61 -23.05 7.35
N ASP A 255 -12.89 -23.58 6.36
CA ASP A 255 -13.49 -23.99 5.10
C ASP A 255 -14.69 -24.87 5.47
N LYS A 256 -15.91 -24.32 5.36
CA LYS A 256 -17.11 -25.13 5.31
C LYS A 256 -16.94 -25.95 4.06
N ALA A 257 -16.29 -27.11 4.20
CA ALA A 257 -16.20 -28.11 3.18
C ALA A 257 -17.61 -28.24 2.63
N ARG A 258 -17.76 -27.88 1.35
CA ARG A 258 -18.96 -28.16 0.57
C ARG A 258 -19.21 -29.66 0.71
N LEU A 259 -20.11 -30.02 1.61
CA LEU A 259 -20.82 -31.29 1.64
C LEU A 259 -21.82 -31.31 0.49
#